data_AF-A0A942P7U0-F1
#
_entry.id   AF-A0A942P7U0-F1
#
_cell.length_a   1.000
_cell.length_b   1.000
_cell.length_c   1.000
_cell.angle_alpha   90.00
_cell.angle_beta   90.00
_cell.angle_gamma   90.00
#
_symmetry.space_group_name_H-M   'P 1'
#
loop_
_entity.id
_entity.type
_entity.pdbx_description
1 polymer ?
#
loop_
_entity_poly.entity_id
_entity_poly.type
_entity_poly.pdbx_seq_one_letter_code
_entity_poly.pdbx_strand_id
1 'polypeptide(L)'
;MKKHLLLPMISILLFASCQQDKHLYQSEKFTVYADKVVQETYTAKVVSADEIVSDYQSPVNAFLTATFPFKFSINSRDNEMISGKDHLITLRPENGLSISPLIRFGEQSIDTTDAEGYIPVNTIWKIRLDMRHVYEAFETDGYFTLFNGDRLYKEDFKGVYIAGGTGVLSWDFENLLNTPAYALKDPDGDGIFEAEINMNPDRSEAAERRWKLSQDISSFPQYTSGQSLIDALYRMSLDEMLLNIRPDGAFMAG
;
A
#
# COMPACT_ATOMS: atom_id res chain seq x y z
N MET A 1 62.80 64.60 -11.17
CA MET A 1 61.46 64.40 -11.78
C MET A 1 61.35 62.97 -12.25
N LYS A 2 60.22 62.33 -11.92
CA LYS A 2 59.70 61.01 -12.36
C LYS A 2 60.44 59.74 -11.89
N LYS A 3 59.92 59.22 -10.78
CA LYS A 3 59.98 57.81 -10.35
C LYS A 3 59.27 56.93 -11.38
N HIS A 4 59.79 55.75 -11.69
CA HIS A 4 58.92 54.61 -12.05
C HIS A 4 59.38 53.34 -11.34
N LEU A 5 58.40 52.80 -10.65
CA LEU A 5 58.37 51.74 -9.64
C LEU A 5 58.34 50.38 -10.34
N LEU A 6 59.08 49.40 -9.82
CA LEU A 6 58.92 47.99 -10.18
C LEU A 6 57.46 47.55 -9.96
N LEU A 7 56.88 46.84 -10.92
CA LEU A 7 55.65 46.09 -10.74
C LEU A 7 55.90 44.63 -11.14
N PRO A 8 55.84 43.65 -10.22
CA PRO A 8 55.90 42.25 -10.59
C PRO A 8 54.54 41.83 -11.16
N MET A 9 54.55 41.23 -12.34
CA MET A 9 53.37 40.71 -13.01
C MET A 9 52.93 39.42 -12.31
N ILE A 10 52.03 39.55 -11.34
CA ILE A 10 51.34 38.45 -10.69
C ILE A 10 50.41 37.82 -11.74
N SER A 11 50.81 36.65 -12.26
CA SER A 11 49.94 35.81 -13.07
C SER A 11 48.96 35.10 -12.13
N ILE A 12 47.73 35.61 -12.05
CA ILE A 12 46.62 34.96 -11.36
C ILE A 12 46.18 33.80 -12.25
N LEU A 13 46.59 32.57 -11.91
CA LEU A 13 45.91 31.37 -12.39
C LEU A 13 44.52 31.33 -11.72
N LEU A 14 43.51 31.75 -12.49
CA LEU A 14 42.12 31.42 -12.20
C LEU A 14 41.96 29.91 -12.35
N PHE A 15 41.96 29.20 -11.21
CA PHE A 15 41.38 27.86 -11.15
C PHE A 15 39.89 28.00 -11.40
N ALA A 16 39.49 27.93 -12.67
CA ALA A 16 38.14 27.54 -13.04
C ALA A 16 37.97 26.10 -12.53
N SER A 17 37.47 25.97 -11.29
CA SER A 17 36.93 24.71 -10.80
C SER A 17 35.77 24.38 -11.72
N CYS A 18 36.04 23.54 -12.71
CA CYS A 18 35.00 22.88 -13.46
C CYS A 18 34.30 21.98 -12.44
N GLN A 19 33.18 22.45 -11.88
CA GLN A 19 32.27 21.61 -11.12
C GLN A 19 31.64 20.67 -12.13
N GLN A 20 32.38 19.61 -12.44
CA GLN A 20 31.98 18.59 -13.36
C GLN A 20 30.77 17.93 -12.72
N ASP A 21 29.59 18.07 -13.35
CA ASP A 21 28.41 17.25 -13.06
C ASP A 21 28.77 15.79 -13.37
N LYS A 22 29.56 15.20 -12.47
CA LYS A 22 30.10 13.87 -12.64
C LYS A 22 29.07 12.93 -12.09
N HIS A 23 28.24 12.42 -13.00
CA HIS A 23 27.35 11.30 -12.70
C HIS A 23 28.20 10.20 -12.04
N LEU A 24 27.80 9.79 -10.83
CA LEU A 24 28.41 8.65 -10.14
C LEU A 24 28.02 7.36 -10.86
N TYR A 25 26.82 7.32 -11.42
CA TYR A 25 26.29 6.21 -12.18
C TYR A 25 25.17 6.68 -13.12
N GLN A 26 24.99 5.98 -14.24
CA GLN A 26 23.88 6.22 -15.17
C GLN A 26 23.44 4.92 -15.85
N SER A 27 22.13 4.72 -15.96
CA SER A 27 21.47 3.64 -16.71
C SER A 27 20.31 4.20 -17.54
N GLU A 28 19.54 3.32 -18.17
CA GLU A 28 18.33 3.70 -18.91
C GLU A 28 17.30 4.41 -18.02
N LYS A 29 17.15 3.96 -16.77
CA LYS A 29 16.12 4.47 -15.85
C LYS A 29 16.65 5.38 -14.74
N PHE A 30 17.93 5.28 -14.40
CA PHE A 30 18.49 5.97 -13.24
C PHE A 30 19.70 6.82 -13.60
N THR A 31 19.78 8.01 -13.02
CA THR A 31 21.02 8.80 -12.98
C THR A 31 21.34 9.15 -11.52
N VAL A 32 22.55 8.82 -11.08
CA VAL A 32 23.01 9.05 -9.72
C VAL A 32 24.06 10.16 -9.72
N TYR A 33 23.84 11.18 -8.91
CA TYR A 33 24.72 12.31 -8.68
C TYR A 33 25.29 12.25 -7.26
N ALA A 34 26.22 13.15 -6.95
CA ALA A 34 26.80 13.27 -5.62
C ALA A 34 25.77 13.59 -4.53
N ASP A 35 24.65 14.21 -4.87
CA ASP A 35 23.64 14.74 -3.94
C ASP A 35 22.19 14.31 -4.25
N LYS A 36 21.96 13.54 -5.32
CA LYS A 36 20.62 13.11 -5.72
C LYS A 36 20.61 11.86 -6.60
N VAL A 37 19.45 11.22 -6.67
CA VAL A 37 19.12 10.16 -7.63
C VAL A 37 17.91 10.63 -8.43
N VAL A 38 18.00 10.52 -9.75
CA VAL A 38 16.89 10.81 -10.68
C VAL A 38 16.43 9.49 -11.29
N GLN A 39 15.14 9.22 -11.20
CA GLN A 39 14.46 8.11 -11.87
C GLN A 39 13.34 8.69 -12.75
N GLU A 40 13.56 8.75 -14.06
CA GLU A 40 12.61 9.38 -15.00
C GLU A 40 12.24 10.81 -14.56
N THR A 41 10.99 11.07 -14.17
CA THR A 41 10.51 12.37 -13.67
C THR A 41 10.68 12.55 -12.16
N TYR A 42 11.02 11.49 -11.43
CA TYR A 42 11.16 11.49 -9.98
C TYR A 42 12.61 11.77 -9.55
N THR A 43 12.79 12.48 -8.45
CA THR A 43 14.05 12.82 -7.81
C THR A 43 14.01 12.54 -6.31
N ALA A 44 15.06 11.87 -5.82
CA ALA A 44 15.43 11.89 -4.41
C ALA A 44 16.69 12.76 -4.24
N LYS A 45 16.69 13.74 -3.35
CA LYS A 45 17.81 14.66 -3.13
C LYS A 45 18.17 14.78 -1.65
N VAL A 46 19.44 15.02 -1.41
CA VAL A 46 19.96 15.33 -0.08
C VAL A 46 19.72 16.80 0.22
N VAL A 47 19.04 17.09 1.32
CA VAL A 47 18.90 18.46 1.85
C VAL A 47 20.07 18.77 2.79
N SER A 48 20.48 17.79 3.59
CA SER A 48 21.67 17.83 4.44
C SER A 48 22.16 16.41 4.73
N ALA A 49 23.31 16.25 5.38
CA ALA A 49 23.76 14.92 5.83
C ALA A 49 22.74 14.21 6.73
N ASP A 50 21.81 14.95 7.35
CA ASP A 50 20.77 14.43 8.23
C ASP A 50 19.39 14.34 7.58
N GLU A 51 19.27 14.67 6.30
CA GLU A 51 17.96 14.81 5.67
C GLU A 51 17.96 14.51 4.17
N ILE A 52 17.08 13.57 3.78
CA ILE A 52 16.80 13.20 2.39
C ILE A 52 15.33 13.45 2.11
N VAL A 53 15.02 14.00 0.93
CA VAL A 53 13.66 14.14 0.44
C VAL A 53 13.48 13.46 -0.91
N SER A 54 12.30 12.92 -1.17
CA SER A 54 11.96 12.30 -2.45
C SER A 54 10.53 12.62 -2.87
N ASP A 55 10.39 12.94 -4.16
CA ASP A 55 9.08 13.06 -4.82
C ASP A 55 8.61 11.73 -5.44
N TYR A 56 9.32 10.61 -5.18
CA TYR A 56 9.00 9.32 -5.79
C TYR A 56 7.60 8.87 -5.40
N GLN A 57 6.76 8.71 -6.41
CA GLN A 57 5.43 8.15 -6.27
C GLN A 57 5.47 6.68 -6.64
N SER A 58 5.10 5.83 -5.67
CA SER A 58 5.00 4.41 -5.94
C SER A 58 3.78 4.14 -6.82
N PRO A 59 3.90 3.30 -7.87
CA PRO A 59 2.78 2.94 -8.74
C PRO A 59 1.81 1.96 -8.07
N VAL A 60 1.62 2.01 -6.75
CA VAL A 60 0.78 1.06 -5.98
C VAL A 60 -0.61 0.91 -6.57
N ASN A 61 -1.17 2.00 -7.08
CA ASN A 61 -2.50 2.04 -7.65
C ASN A 61 -2.56 1.57 -9.12
N ALA A 62 -1.41 1.36 -9.78
CA ALA A 62 -1.33 1.02 -11.20
C ALA A 62 -1.41 -0.48 -11.49
N PHE A 63 -1.31 -1.34 -10.47
CA PHE A 63 -1.15 -2.79 -10.66
C PHE A 63 -2.17 -3.65 -9.90
N LEU A 64 -3.28 -3.08 -9.42
CA LEU A 64 -4.35 -3.86 -8.78
C LEU A 64 -5.18 -4.58 -9.84
N THR A 65 -5.14 -5.91 -9.85
CA THR A 65 -5.86 -6.72 -10.84
C THR A 65 -7.38 -6.55 -10.71
N ALA A 66 -8.06 -6.35 -11.84
CA ALA A 66 -9.53 -6.19 -11.86
C ALA A 66 -10.28 -7.50 -11.51
N THR A 67 -9.63 -8.64 -11.71
CA THR A 67 -10.14 -9.96 -11.36
C THR A 67 -9.46 -10.46 -10.09
N PHE A 68 -10.25 -10.89 -9.11
CA PHE A 68 -9.74 -11.41 -7.84
C PHE A 68 -10.72 -12.33 -7.12
N PRO A 69 -10.21 -13.24 -6.27
CA PRO A 69 -11.04 -14.10 -5.45
C PRO A 69 -11.50 -13.41 -4.16
N PHE A 70 -12.69 -13.80 -3.69
CA PHE A 70 -13.26 -13.35 -2.41
C PHE A 70 -14.22 -14.40 -1.82
N LYS A 71 -14.56 -14.25 -0.54
CA LYS A 71 -15.59 -15.02 0.18
C LYS A 71 -16.41 -14.12 1.08
N PHE A 72 -17.64 -14.52 1.33
CA PHE A 72 -18.43 -14.03 2.44
C PHE A 72 -18.11 -14.80 3.72
N SER A 73 -18.40 -14.15 4.84
CA SER A 73 -18.13 -14.68 6.17
C SER A 73 -19.27 -14.30 7.09
N ILE A 74 -19.84 -15.28 7.78
CA ILE A 74 -20.73 -14.99 8.92
C ILE A 74 -19.88 -15.00 10.19
N ASN A 75 -20.00 -13.95 11.00
CA ASN A 75 -19.33 -13.81 12.29
C ASN A 75 -17.80 -13.90 12.23
N SER A 76 -17.17 -13.40 11.16
CA SER A 76 -15.70 -13.37 11.05
C SER A 76 -15.08 -14.78 11.02
N ARG A 77 -15.77 -15.75 10.40
CA ARG A 77 -15.32 -17.14 10.21
C ARG A 77 -15.29 -17.52 8.73
N ASP A 78 -14.38 -18.40 8.34
CA ASP A 78 -14.41 -19.04 7.02
C ASP A 78 -15.47 -20.14 6.99
N ASN A 79 -16.73 -19.75 6.82
CA ASN A 79 -17.89 -20.63 6.98
C ASN A 79 -18.89 -20.60 5.82
N GLU A 80 -18.55 -19.95 4.72
CA GLU A 80 -19.43 -19.92 3.55
C GLU A 80 -19.38 -21.22 2.76
N MET A 81 -18.18 -21.68 2.40
CA MET A 81 -17.98 -22.85 1.55
C MET A 81 -16.63 -23.53 1.80
N ILE A 82 -16.52 -24.78 1.33
CA ILE A 82 -15.32 -25.61 1.48
C ILE A 82 -14.04 -24.88 1.00
N SER A 83 -12.94 -25.11 1.70
CA SER A 83 -11.62 -24.57 1.32
C SER A 83 -11.28 -24.85 -0.14
N GLY A 84 -10.73 -23.86 -0.83
CA GLY A 84 -10.39 -23.94 -2.26
C GLY A 84 -11.56 -23.66 -3.21
N LYS A 85 -12.75 -23.36 -2.69
CA LYS A 85 -13.82 -22.71 -3.45
C LYS A 85 -13.97 -21.28 -2.95
N ASP A 86 -13.67 -20.33 -3.83
CA ASP A 86 -13.90 -18.91 -3.62
C ASP A 86 -14.76 -18.38 -4.76
N HIS A 87 -15.44 -17.25 -4.54
CA HIS A 87 -16.00 -16.51 -5.66
C HIS A 87 -14.86 -15.91 -6.49
N LEU A 88 -15.13 -15.67 -7.76
CA LEU A 88 -14.26 -14.91 -8.65
C LEU A 88 -15.08 -13.79 -9.26
N ILE A 89 -14.67 -12.54 -9.02
CA ILE A 89 -15.29 -11.36 -9.60
C ILE A 89 -14.29 -10.65 -10.51
N THR A 90 -14.81 -10.06 -11.57
CA THR A 90 -14.08 -9.13 -12.42
C THR A 90 -14.78 -7.78 -12.37
N LEU A 91 -14.12 -6.77 -11.81
CA LEU A 91 -14.68 -5.43 -11.73
C LEU A 91 -14.67 -4.75 -13.09
N ARG A 92 -15.82 -4.27 -13.50
CA ARG A 92 -16.03 -3.47 -14.72
C ARG A 92 -16.69 -2.16 -14.30
N PRO A 93 -15.92 -1.16 -13.86
CA PRO A 93 -16.49 0.06 -13.34
C PRO A 93 -17.01 0.94 -14.47
N GLU A 94 -18.25 1.41 -14.33
CA GLU A 94 -18.83 2.49 -15.13
C GLU A 94 -18.86 3.74 -14.26
N ASN A 95 -18.21 4.82 -14.70
CA ASN A 95 -18.07 6.06 -13.93
C ASN A 95 -17.53 5.85 -12.49
N GLY A 96 -16.59 4.92 -12.33
CA GLY A 96 -15.97 4.60 -11.03
C GLY A 96 -16.80 3.69 -10.12
N LEU A 97 -17.96 3.19 -10.56
CA LEU A 97 -18.79 2.26 -9.80
C LEU A 97 -18.89 0.92 -10.53
N SER A 98 -18.64 -0.18 -9.81
CA SER A 98 -18.93 -1.53 -10.26
C SER A 98 -19.88 -2.19 -9.27
N ILE A 99 -20.99 -2.75 -9.76
CA ILE A 99 -22.01 -3.39 -8.93
C ILE A 99 -21.93 -4.90 -9.17
N SER A 100 -21.83 -5.70 -8.11
CA SER A 100 -21.85 -7.16 -8.25
C SER A 100 -23.23 -7.66 -8.70
N PRO A 101 -23.31 -8.83 -9.34
CA PRO A 101 -24.56 -9.57 -9.35
C PRO A 101 -25.05 -9.82 -7.92
N LEU A 102 -26.33 -10.13 -7.77
CA LEU A 102 -26.84 -10.62 -6.48
C LEU A 102 -26.32 -12.03 -6.26
N ILE A 103 -25.37 -12.18 -5.34
CA ILE A 103 -24.73 -13.46 -5.02
C ILE A 103 -25.45 -14.08 -3.85
N ARG A 104 -25.72 -15.38 -3.90
CA ARG A 104 -26.40 -16.09 -2.82
C ARG A 104 -25.37 -16.71 -1.88
N PHE A 105 -25.53 -16.50 -0.57
CA PHE A 105 -24.57 -17.02 0.42
C PHE A 105 -24.44 -18.54 0.31
N GLY A 106 -23.20 -19.04 0.24
CA GLY A 106 -22.90 -20.47 0.12
C GLY A 106 -22.94 -21.02 -1.31
N GLU A 107 -23.29 -20.20 -2.30
CA GLU A 107 -23.29 -20.59 -3.72
C GLU A 107 -22.17 -19.87 -4.48
N GLN A 108 -21.21 -20.64 -4.99
CA GLN A 108 -20.06 -20.08 -5.70
C GLN A 108 -20.50 -19.30 -6.94
N SER A 109 -19.96 -18.10 -7.08
CA SER A 109 -20.18 -17.22 -8.24
C SER A 109 -18.83 -16.99 -8.92
N ILE A 110 -18.71 -17.42 -10.17
CA ILE A 110 -17.49 -17.30 -10.97
C ILE A 110 -17.82 -16.44 -12.18
N ASP A 111 -17.18 -15.29 -12.27
CA ASP A 111 -17.16 -14.49 -13.48
C ASP A 111 -16.19 -15.14 -14.49
N THR A 112 -16.73 -15.80 -15.52
CA THR A 112 -15.94 -16.48 -16.56
C THR A 112 -15.54 -15.56 -17.70
N THR A 113 -15.85 -14.27 -17.61
CA THR A 113 -15.56 -13.33 -18.70
C THR A 113 -14.13 -12.83 -18.54
N ASP A 114 -13.32 -13.05 -19.57
CA ASP A 114 -11.98 -12.50 -19.65
C ASP A 114 -12.04 -10.97 -19.51
N ALA A 115 -11.36 -10.44 -18.50
CA ALA A 115 -10.94 -9.05 -18.53
C ALA A 115 -9.49 -8.98 -18.10
N GLU A 116 -8.65 -8.57 -19.04
CA GLU A 116 -7.33 -8.08 -18.72
C GLU A 116 -7.46 -6.62 -18.30
N GLY A 117 -6.83 -6.24 -17.19
CA GLY A 117 -6.80 -4.86 -16.78
C GLY A 117 -6.55 -4.65 -15.30
N TYR A 118 -6.34 -3.38 -14.98
CA TYR A 118 -6.16 -2.90 -13.62
C TYR A 118 -7.40 -2.12 -13.17
N ILE A 119 -7.69 -2.17 -11.88
CA ILE A 119 -8.76 -1.39 -11.25
C ILE A 119 -8.38 0.09 -11.34
N PRO A 120 -9.17 0.97 -11.96
CA PRO A 120 -8.92 2.41 -11.95
C PRO A 120 -8.92 3.00 -10.53
N VAL A 121 -8.20 4.09 -10.31
CA VAL A 121 -8.19 4.82 -9.03
C VAL A 121 -9.60 5.24 -8.64
N ASN A 122 -9.92 5.14 -7.35
CA ASN A 122 -11.21 5.42 -6.73
C ASN A 122 -12.37 4.60 -7.28
N THR A 123 -12.11 3.38 -7.74
CA THR A 123 -13.18 2.44 -8.09
C THR A 123 -13.91 1.97 -6.85
N ILE A 124 -15.21 2.25 -6.77
CA ILE A 124 -16.11 1.70 -5.76
C ILE A 124 -16.70 0.40 -6.26
N TRP A 125 -16.59 -0.64 -5.45
CA TRP A 125 -17.32 -1.89 -5.63
C TRP A 125 -18.51 -1.93 -4.68
N LYS A 126 -19.72 -1.91 -5.24
CA LYS A 126 -20.96 -2.18 -4.51
C LYS A 126 -21.28 -3.67 -4.60
N ILE A 127 -21.07 -4.37 -3.50
CA ILE A 127 -21.37 -5.79 -3.38
C ILE A 127 -22.79 -6.01 -2.87
N ARG A 128 -23.46 -7.07 -3.36
CA ARG A 128 -24.83 -7.45 -3.03
C ARG A 128 -24.92 -8.94 -2.75
N LEU A 129 -25.37 -9.29 -1.54
CA LEU A 129 -25.46 -10.65 -1.03
C LEU A 129 -26.91 -10.99 -0.65
N ASP A 130 -27.44 -12.08 -1.18
CA ASP A 130 -28.74 -12.63 -0.83
C ASP A 130 -28.63 -13.58 0.38
N MET A 131 -29.08 -13.09 1.53
CA MET A 131 -29.17 -13.82 2.79
C MET A 131 -30.58 -14.34 3.09
N ARG A 132 -31.57 -14.11 2.21
CA ARG A 132 -32.99 -14.39 2.51
C ARG A 132 -33.23 -15.84 2.94
N HIS A 133 -32.51 -16.79 2.36
CA HIS A 133 -32.62 -18.21 2.73
C HIS A 133 -32.01 -18.57 4.09
N VAL A 134 -30.98 -17.83 4.52
CA VAL A 134 -30.41 -17.98 5.87
C VAL A 134 -31.44 -17.49 6.89
N TYR A 135 -32.07 -16.35 6.61
CA TYR A 135 -33.13 -15.80 7.44
C TYR A 135 -34.39 -16.65 7.42
N GLU A 136 -34.78 -17.21 6.28
CA GLU A 136 -35.89 -18.17 6.18
C GLU A 136 -35.64 -19.37 7.11
N ALA A 137 -34.43 -19.96 7.08
CA ALA A 137 -34.06 -21.06 7.96
C ALA A 137 -34.08 -20.66 9.45
N PHE A 138 -33.69 -19.42 9.79
CA PHE A 138 -33.82 -18.91 11.15
C PHE A 138 -35.27 -18.82 11.63
N GLU A 139 -36.21 -18.45 10.74
CA GLU A 139 -37.63 -18.38 11.10
C GLU A 139 -38.29 -19.77 11.14
N THR A 140 -37.91 -20.68 10.25
CA THR A 140 -38.53 -22.01 10.16
C THR A 140 -37.97 -23.01 11.18
N ASP A 141 -36.65 -23.07 11.30
CA ASP A 141 -35.93 -24.11 12.05
C ASP A 141 -35.21 -23.57 13.30
N GLY A 142 -35.10 -22.24 13.43
CA GLY A 142 -34.33 -21.57 14.47
C GLY A 142 -32.81 -21.52 14.20
N TYR A 143 -32.34 -22.18 13.14
CA TYR A 143 -30.93 -22.25 12.76
C TYR A 143 -30.74 -22.42 11.25
N PHE A 144 -29.59 -21.99 10.75
CA PHE A 144 -29.10 -22.26 9.40
C PHE A 144 -28.02 -23.35 9.45
N THR A 145 -28.02 -24.26 8.49
CA THR A 145 -26.98 -25.31 8.39
C THR A 145 -25.88 -24.86 7.43
N LEU A 146 -24.66 -24.69 7.95
CA LEU A 146 -23.48 -24.31 7.17
C LEU A 146 -23.01 -25.45 6.27
N PHE A 147 -22.12 -25.16 5.32
CA PHE A 147 -21.64 -26.16 4.34
C PHE A 147 -21.01 -27.41 4.98
N ASN A 148 -20.46 -27.28 6.18
CA ASN A 148 -19.80 -28.34 6.94
C ASN A 148 -20.77 -29.14 7.84
N GLY A 149 -22.06 -28.79 7.84
CA GLY A 149 -23.08 -29.40 8.69
C GLY A 149 -23.28 -28.74 10.06
N ASP A 150 -22.47 -27.75 10.41
CA ASP A 150 -22.63 -26.99 11.65
C ASP A 150 -23.92 -26.16 11.62
N ARG A 151 -24.52 -25.96 12.79
CA ARG A 151 -25.71 -25.13 12.96
C ARG A 151 -25.33 -23.76 13.47
N LEU A 152 -25.72 -22.74 12.72
CA LEU A 152 -25.70 -21.36 13.15
C LEU A 152 -27.09 -21.01 13.67
N TYR A 153 -27.24 -20.77 14.97
CA TYR A 153 -28.52 -20.35 15.54
C TYR A 153 -28.74 -18.85 15.32
N LYS A 154 -30.01 -18.43 15.19
CA LYS A 154 -30.38 -17.02 14.99
C LYS A 154 -29.77 -16.08 16.04
N GLU A 155 -29.75 -16.52 17.30
CA GLU A 155 -29.19 -15.78 18.44
C GLU A 155 -27.67 -15.63 18.41
N ASP A 156 -26.98 -16.51 17.69
CA ASP A 156 -25.53 -16.46 17.50
C ASP A 156 -25.11 -15.61 16.29
N PHE A 157 -26.05 -15.19 15.44
CA PHE A 157 -25.76 -14.35 14.29
C PHE A 157 -25.39 -12.92 14.73
N LYS A 158 -24.18 -12.47 14.37
CA LYS A 158 -23.61 -11.16 14.75
C LYS A 158 -23.40 -10.26 13.54
N GLY A 159 -23.13 -10.83 12.37
CA GLY A 159 -22.98 -10.05 11.14
C GLY A 159 -22.38 -10.82 9.99
N VAL A 160 -22.37 -10.16 8.83
CA VAL A 160 -21.80 -10.67 7.58
C VAL A 160 -20.65 -9.78 7.15
N TYR A 161 -19.59 -10.40 6.65
CA TYR A 161 -18.35 -9.76 6.26
C TYR A 161 -17.88 -10.29 4.91
N ILE A 162 -16.95 -9.58 4.29
CA ILE A 162 -16.24 -10.02 3.09
C ILE A 162 -14.74 -10.19 3.37
N ALA A 163 -14.17 -11.26 2.84
CA ALA A 163 -12.74 -11.55 2.80
C ALA A 163 -12.26 -11.64 1.34
N GLY A 164 -11.02 -11.28 1.04
CA GLY A 164 -10.54 -11.35 -0.35
C GLY A 164 -9.06 -11.07 -0.54
N GLY A 165 -8.58 -11.41 -1.75
CA GLY A 165 -7.15 -11.45 -2.10
C GLY A 165 -6.61 -10.21 -2.80
N THR A 166 -7.10 -9.00 -2.48
CA THR A 166 -6.61 -7.74 -3.06
C THR A 166 -5.92 -6.87 -2.02
N GLY A 167 -5.14 -5.87 -2.42
CA GLY A 167 -4.42 -4.97 -1.51
C GLY A 167 -5.29 -4.09 -0.59
N VAL A 168 -6.62 -4.19 -0.70
CA VAL A 168 -7.59 -3.53 0.20
C VAL A 168 -8.47 -4.50 0.98
N LEU A 169 -8.48 -5.79 0.63
CA LEU A 169 -9.21 -6.85 1.34
C LEU A 169 -8.21 -7.74 2.10
N SER A 170 -8.72 -8.55 3.02
CA SER A 170 -7.89 -9.49 3.77
C SER A 170 -8.55 -10.85 3.85
N TRP A 171 -7.72 -11.91 3.85
CA TRP A 171 -8.12 -13.28 4.19
C TRP A 171 -8.03 -13.57 5.68
N ASP A 172 -7.64 -12.58 6.49
CA ASP A 172 -7.59 -12.70 7.94
C ASP A 172 -9.01 -12.64 8.53
N PHE A 173 -9.68 -13.80 8.52
CA PHE A 173 -11.04 -13.94 9.04
C PHE A 173 -11.16 -13.51 10.49
N GLU A 174 -10.15 -13.71 11.34
CA GLU A 174 -10.21 -13.35 12.76
C GLU A 174 -10.30 -11.83 12.98
N ASN A 175 -9.81 -11.04 12.02
CA ASN A 175 -9.77 -9.58 12.11
C ASN A 175 -10.86 -8.85 11.29
N LEU A 176 -11.72 -9.56 10.54
CA LEU A 176 -12.79 -8.90 9.77
C LEU A 176 -13.77 -8.13 10.68
N LEU A 177 -14.10 -8.68 11.85
CA LEU A 177 -14.97 -8.04 12.84
C LEU A 177 -14.44 -6.69 13.35
N ASN A 178 -13.11 -6.51 13.32
CA ASN A 178 -12.42 -5.29 13.73
C ASN A 178 -12.29 -4.27 12.59
N THR A 179 -12.78 -4.62 11.38
CA THR A 179 -12.65 -3.79 10.18
C THR A 179 -14.04 -3.44 9.63
N PRO A 180 -14.66 -2.33 10.09
CA PRO A 180 -16.01 -1.96 9.70
C PRO A 180 -16.24 -1.84 8.18
N ALA A 181 -15.19 -1.51 7.43
CA ALA A 181 -15.23 -1.41 5.96
C ALA A 181 -15.55 -2.74 5.25
N TYR A 182 -15.40 -3.88 5.93
CA TYR A 182 -15.69 -5.20 5.38
C TYR A 182 -17.05 -5.75 5.80
N ALA A 183 -17.79 -5.05 6.66
CA ALA A 183 -19.09 -5.50 7.12
C ALA A 183 -20.18 -5.16 6.09
N LEU A 184 -20.96 -6.15 5.68
CA LEU A 184 -22.16 -5.94 4.88
C LEU A 184 -23.35 -5.62 5.79
N LYS A 185 -24.26 -4.79 5.30
CA LYS A 185 -25.46 -4.33 6.02
C LYS A 185 -26.71 -4.57 5.19
N ASP A 186 -27.81 -4.83 5.87
CA ASP A 186 -29.15 -4.89 5.27
C ASP A 186 -29.88 -3.59 5.64
N PRO A 187 -29.83 -2.55 4.78
CA PRO A 187 -30.30 -1.22 5.14
C PRO A 187 -31.83 -1.10 5.17
N ASP A 188 -32.56 -1.92 4.40
CA ASP A 188 -34.02 -1.87 4.27
C ASP A 188 -34.72 -3.09 4.88
N GLY A 189 -33.97 -4.09 5.32
CA GLY A 189 -34.49 -5.27 6.02
C GLY A 189 -35.07 -6.32 5.07
N ASP A 190 -34.73 -6.28 3.77
CA ASP A 190 -35.24 -7.20 2.76
C ASP A 190 -34.43 -8.50 2.64
N GLY A 191 -33.36 -8.63 3.44
CA GLY A 191 -32.44 -9.76 3.43
C GLY A 191 -31.34 -9.67 2.36
N ILE A 192 -31.19 -8.53 1.68
CA ILE A 192 -30.08 -8.24 0.77
C ILE A 192 -29.04 -7.38 1.49
N PHE A 193 -27.90 -8.00 1.72
CA PHE A 193 -26.77 -7.39 2.40
C PHE A 193 -25.89 -6.68 1.39
N GLU A 194 -25.57 -5.41 1.64
CA GLU A 194 -24.77 -4.56 0.78
C GLU A 194 -23.56 -3.96 1.51
N ALA A 195 -22.48 -3.72 0.76
CA ALA A 195 -21.35 -2.89 1.18
C ALA A 195 -20.77 -2.13 -0.03
N GLU A 196 -20.15 -0.99 0.24
CA GLU A 196 -19.40 -0.22 -0.74
C GLU A 196 -17.94 -0.13 -0.33
N ILE A 197 -17.05 -0.65 -1.18
CA ILE A 197 -15.62 -0.76 -0.88
C ILE A 197 -14.84 0.01 -1.95
N ASN A 198 -13.97 0.93 -1.52
CA ASN A 198 -13.03 1.55 -2.44
C ASN A 198 -11.88 0.57 -2.74
N MET A 199 -11.90 0.02 -3.95
CA MET A 199 -11.03 -1.07 -4.37
C MET A 199 -9.63 -0.60 -4.80
N ASN A 200 -9.49 0.68 -5.11
CA ASN A 200 -8.21 1.29 -5.45
C ASN A 200 -8.18 2.74 -4.95
N PRO A 201 -8.12 2.97 -3.62
CA PRO A 201 -8.15 4.32 -3.08
C PRO A 201 -6.99 5.14 -3.64
N ASP A 202 -7.23 6.42 -3.90
CA ASP A 202 -6.15 7.30 -4.31
C ASP A 202 -5.08 7.39 -3.22
N ARG A 203 -3.85 7.08 -3.61
CA ARG A 203 -2.63 7.12 -2.77
C ARG A 203 -1.59 8.06 -3.39
N SER A 204 -1.99 8.85 -4.40
CA SER A 204 -1.16 9.84 -5.08
C SER A 204 -0.80 11.02 -4.17
N GLU A 205 -1.58 11.25 -3.10
CA GLU A 205 -1.20 12.14 -1.98
C GLU A 205 -0.11 11.53 -1.08
N ALA A 206 0.92 10.92 -1.67
CA ALA A 206 2.19 10.83 -0.96
C ALA A 206 2.81 12.23 -1.03
N ALA A 207 2.60 13.02 0.02
CA ALA A 207 3.43 14.19 0.31
C ALA A 207 4.92 13.85 0.09
N GLU A 208 5.73 14.84 -0.29
CA GLU A 208 7.18 14.71 -0.41
C GLU A 208 7.72 13.85 0.74
N ARG A 209 8.25 12.67 0.42
CA ARG A 209 8.74 11.73 1.44
C ARG A 209 10.00 12.33 2.02
N ARG A 210 10.06 12.42 3.35
CA ARG A 210 11.15 13.04 4.07
C ARG A 210 11.68 12.09 5.13
N TRP A 211 12.96 11.78 5.01
CA TRP A 211 13.71 11.07 6.04
C TRP A 211 14.62 12.08 6.73
N LYS A 212 14.52 12.14 8.05
CA LYS A 212 15.33 13.03 8.88
C LYS A 212 15.87 12.23 10.05
N LEU A 213 17.17 12.37 10.30
CA LEU A 213 17.85 11.70 11.41
C LEU A 213 17.11 12.00 12.72
N SER A 214 16.76 10.94 13.45
CA SER A 214 15.92 11.01 14.64
C SER A 214 16.63 10.51 15.90
N GLN A 215 17.61 9.62 15.72
CA GLN A 215 18.37 8.97 16.78
C GLN A 215 19.74 9.63 16.96
N ASP A 216 20.31 9.48 18.16
CA ASP A 216 21.69 9.85 18.43
C ASP A 216 22.65 8.78 17.90
N ILE A 217 23.38 9.12 16.85
CA ILE A 217 24.35 8.23 16.21
C ILE A 217 25.81 8.54 16.60
N SER A 218 26.04 9.43 17.57
CA SER A 218 27.38 9.90 17.95
C SER A 218 28.31 8.79 18.45
N SER A 219 27.74 7.68 18.95
CA SER A 219 28.48 6.52 19.45
C SER A 219 28.99 5.60 18.33
N PHE A 220 28.56 5.78 17.09
CA PHE A 220 28.96 4.98 15.93
C PHE A 220 30.09 5.66 15.14
N PRO A 221 30.82 4.91 14.29
CA PRO A 221 31.79 5.51 13.38
C PRO A 221 31.16 6.65 12.57
N GLN A 222 31.91 7.72 12.36
CA GLN A 222 31.46 8.85 11.56
C GLN A 222 32.06 8.75 10.16
N TYR A 223 31.25 8.97 9.14
CA TYR A 223 31.66 8.94 7.74
C TYR A 223 31.29 10.27 7.06
N THR A 224 32.22 10.80 6.27
CA THR A 224 32.04 12.00 5.46
C THR A 224 32.80 11.87 4.16
N SER A 225 32.27 12.41 3.07
CA SER A 225 32.88 12.34 1.75
C SER A 225 32.53 13.56 0.88
N GLY A 226 33.06 13.62 -0.34
CA GLY A 226 32.62 14.60 -1.33
C GLY A 226 31.27 14.27 -1.99
N GLN A 227 30.59 13.21 -1.54
CA GLN A 227 29.34 12.71 -2.09
C GLN A 227 28.27 12.75 -0.99
N SER A 228 27.58 13.87 -0.85
CA SER A 228 26.56 14.11 0.19
C SER A 228 25.48 13.01 0.26
N LEU A 229 25.16 12.37 -0.87
CA LEU A 229 24.26 11.23 -0.94
C LEU A 229 24.76 10.04 -0.14
N ILE A 230 26.06 9.72 -0.23
CA ILE A 230 26.65 8.61 0.51
C ILE A 230 26.72 8.93 2.01
N ASP A 231 27.04 10.18 2.35
CA ASP A 231 27.08 10.66 3.73
C ASP A 231 25.70 10.56 4.39
N ALA A 232 24.67 11.02 3.69
CA ALA A 232 23.29 10.95 4.17
C ALA A 232 22.81 9.49 4.28
N LEU A 233 23.05 8.65 3.26
CA LEU A 233 22.67 7.23 3.30
C LEU A 233 23.34 6.49 4.46
N TYR A 234 24.62 6.78 4.75
CA TYR A 234 25.32 6.20 5.90
C TYR A 234 24.62 6.57 7.21
N ARG A 235 24.30 7.84 7.41
CA ARG A 235 23.65 8.32 8.65
C ARG A 235 22.23 7.78 8.79
N MET A 236 21.45 7.76 7.70
CA MET A 236 20.12 7.14 7.69
C MET A 236 20.18 5.64 8.00
N SER A 237 21.21 4.92 7.52
CA SER A 237 21.34 3.49 7.82
C SER A 237 21.57 3.20 9.30
N LEU A 238 22.30 4.07 10.01
CA LEU A 238 22.47 3.98 11.46
C LEU A 238 21.17 4.33 12.20
N ASP A 239 20.42 5.32 11.72
CA ASP A 239 19.10 5.70 12.26
C ASP A 239 18.13 4.52 12.21
N GLU A 240 17.96 3.93 11.02
CA GLU A 240 17.08 2.78 10.79
C GLU A 240 17.49 1.57 11.62
N MET A 241 18.80 1.31 11.75
CA MET A 241 19.30 0.25 12.63
C MET A 241 18.86 0.45 14.08
N LEU A 242 18.96 1.67 14.61
CA LEU A 242 18.55 2.00 15.97
C LEU A 242 17.03 1.94 16.14
N LEU A 243 16.27 2.44 15.16
CA LEU A 243 14.80 2.35 15.14
C LEU A 243 14.30 0.90 15.09
N ASN A 244 15.09 -0.01 14.52
CA ASN A 244 14.76 -1.43 14.45
C ASN A 244 15.07 -2.21 15.75
N ILE A 245 15.56 -1.54 16.80
CA ILE A 245 15.76 -2.11 18.13
C ILE A 245 14.53 -1.82 18.99
N ARG A 246 13.90 -2.88 19.48
CA ARG A 246 12.75 -2.78 20.38
C ARG A 246 13.16 -2.25 21.77
N PRO A 247 12.21 -1.80 22.60
CA PRO A 247 12.50 -1.36 23.97
C PRO A 247 13.17 -2.43 24.86
N ASP A 248 13.00 -3.72 24.55
CA ASP A 248 13.65 -4.84 25.25
C ASP A 248 15.09 -5.11 24.76
N GLY A 249 15.60 -4.31 23.82
CA GLY A 249 16.93 -4.44 23.24
C GLY A 249 17.04 -5.49 22.14
N ALA A 250 15.95 -6.18 21.79
CA ALA A 250 15.95 -7.13 20.69
C ALA A 250 15.79 -6.41 19.35
N PHE A 251 16.53 -6.87 18.34
CA PHE A 251 16.35 -6.43 16.96
C PHE A 251 15.05 -7.04 16.40
N MET A 252 14.21 -6.25 15.72
CA MET A 252 13.06 -6.79 15.01
C MET A 252 13.51 -7.62 13.81
N ALA A 253 12.64 -8.47 13.24
CA ALA A 253 12.94 -9.17 12.00
C ALA A 253 13.22 -8.11 10.91
N GLY A 254 14.51 -7.91 10.61
CA GLY A 254 14.98 -6.98 9.58
C GLY A 254 14.86 -7.54 8.18
#